data_AF-A0A3D5RAM7-F1
#
_entry.id   AF-A0A3D5RAM7-F1
#
_cell.length_a   1.000
_cell.length_b   1.000
_cell.length_c   1.000
_cell.angle_alpha   90.00
_cell.angle_beta   90.00
_cell.angle_gamma   90.00
#
_symmetry.space_group_name_H-M   'P 1'
#
loop_
_entity.id
_entity.type
_entity.pdbx_description
1 polymer ?
#
loop_
_entity_poly.entity_id
_entity_poly.type
_entity_poly.pdbx_seq_one_letter_code
_entity_poly.pdbx_strand_id
1 'polypeptide(L)' 'MELVNFLENNSIDDHIQEIIKLYGKRRDVMVESIEAYFPKDVKVTHPEGGLFLWLELPESINTKEML' A
#
# COMPACT_ATOMS: atom_id res chain seq x y z
N MET A 1 21.28 18.94 -11.87
CA MET A 1 22.42 18.03 -12.10
C MET A 1 22.44 16.85 -11.12
N GLU A 2 21.84 16.94 -9.93
CA GLU A 2 21.86 15.82 -8.96
C GLU A 2 21.08 14.57 -9.39
N LEU A 3 19.89 14.73 -9.99
CA LEU A 3 19.13 13.58 -10.51
C LEU A 3 19.92 12.82 -11.59
N VAL A 4 20.56 13.54 -12.50
CA VAL A 4 21.37 12.93 -13.58
C VAL A 4 22.53 12.15 -12.98
N ASN A 5 23.29 12.75 -12.06
CA ASN A 5 24.37 12.04 -11.36
C ASN A 5 23.86 10.82 -10.59
N PHE A 6 22.68 10.90 -9.97
CA PHE A 6 22.07 9.77 -9.28
C PHE A 6 21.75 8.63 -10.25
N LEU A 7 21.12 8.93 -11.38
CA LEU A 7 20.76 7.95 -12.42
C LEU A 7 21.99 7.32 -13.10
N GLU A 8 23.09 8.06 -13.22
CA GLU A 8 24.34 7.55 -13.80
C GLU A 8 25.09 6.61 -12.85
N ASN A 9 24.99 6.85 -11.54
CA ASN A 9 25.76 6.12 -10.53
C ASN A 9 24.95 5.04 -9.78
N ASN A 10 23.64 4.94 -10.02
CA ASN A 10 22.76 3.98 -9.35
C ASN A 10 21.90 3.23 -10.36
N SER A 11 21.67 1.95 -10.12
CA SER A 11 20.73 1.15 -10.89
C SER A 11 19.31 1.44 -10.44
N ILE A 12 18.55 2.12 -11.30
CA ILE A 12 17.14 2.40 -11.04
C ILE A 12 16.31 1.11 -11.04
N ASP A 13 16.65 0.14 -11.89
CA ASP A 13 15.96 -1.14 -11.91
C ASP A 13 16.12 -1.87 -10.57
N ASP A 14 17.33 -1.90 -10.01
CA ASP A 14 17.56 -2.53 -8.70
C ASP A 14 16.80 -1.80 -7.60
N HIS A 15 16.81 -0.46 -7.61
CA HIS A 15 16.06 0.33 -6.65
C HIS A 15 14.54 0.10 -6.75
N ILE A 16 14.00 -0.01 -7.97
CA ILE A 16 12.60 -0.35 -8.20
C ILE A 16 12.29 -1.75 -7.66
N GLN A 17 13.16 -2.74 -7.85
CA GLN A 17 12.96 -4.08 -7.30
C GLN A 17 12.95 -4.09 -5.76
N GLU A 18 13.83 -3.32 -5.13
CA GLU A 18 13.82 -3.14 -3.67
C GLU A 18 12.50 -2.53 -3.19
N ILE A 19 12.03 -1.49 -3.88
CA ILE A 19 10.78 -0.80 -3.58
C ILE A 19 9.57 -1.74 -3.75
N ILE A 20 9.52 -2.51 -4.83
CA ILE A 20 8.44 -3.49 -5.08
C ILE A 20 8.39 -4.51 -3.94
N LYS A 21 9.54 -5.06 -3.53
CA LYS A 21 9.61 -6.03 -2.42
C LYS A 21 9.15 -5.40 -1.11
N LEU A 22 9.57 -4.17 -0.82
CA LEU A 22 9.21 -3.47 0.41
C LEU A 22 7.71 -3.15 0.47
N TYR A 23 7.15 -2.55 -0.58
CA TYR A 23 5.73 -2.20 -0.61
C TYR A 23 4.84 -3.42 -0.72
N GLY A 24 5.24 -4.47 -1.44
CA GLY A 24 4.54 -5.74 -1.47
C GLY A 24 4.39 -6.33 -0.07
N LYS A 25 5.49 -6.41 0.71
CA LYS A 25 5.45 -6.86 2.09
C LYS A 25 4.52 -6.00 2.96
N ARG A 26 4.56 -4.67 2.81
CA ARG A 26 3.70 -3.75 3.58
C ARG A 26 2.22 -3.95 3.22
N ARG A 27 1.90 -4.11 1.93
CA ARG A 27 0.55 -4.41 1.46
C ARG A 27 0.03 -5.68 2.13
N ASP A 28 0.80 -6.76 2.07
CA ASP A 28 0.38 -8.06 2.60
C ASP A 28 0.07 -7.96 4.10
N VAL A 29 0.98 -7.36 4.88
CA VAL A 29 0.77 -7.14 6.32
C VAL A 29 -0.46 -6.28 6.60
N MET A 30 -0.72 -5.22 5.82
CA MET A 30 -1.90 -4.38 6.00
C MET A 30 -3.19 -5.15 5.70
N VAL A 31 -3.24 -5.89 4.60
CA VAL A 31 -4.41 -6.71 4.22
C VAL A 31 -4.68 -7.78 5.28
N GLU A 32 -3.67 -8.57 5.66
CA GLU A 32 -3.80 -9.59 6.71
C GLU A 32 -4.27 -8.99 8.03
N SER A 33 -3.77 -7.81 8.40
CA SER A 33 -4.19 -7.13 9.62
C SER A 33 -5.63 -6.65 9.55
N ILE A 34 -6.08 -6.12 8.41
CA ILE A 34 -7.47 -5.72 8.21
C ILE A 34 -8.38 -6.94 8.35
N GLU A 35 -8.06 -8.05 7.68
CA GLU A 35 -8.85 -9.29 7.76
C GLU A 35 -8.89 -9.88 9.18
N ALA A 36 -7.80 -9.77 9.94
CA ALA A 36 -7.73 -10.30 11.30
C ALA A 36 -8.47 -9.47 12.34
N TYR A 37 -8.46 -8.14 12.20
CA TYR A 37 -8.88 -7.23 13.28
C TYR A 37 -10.13 -6.40 12.96
N PHE A 38 -10.50 -6.21 11.70
CA PHE A 38 -11.66 -5.38 11.36
C PHE A 38 -12.96 -6.19 11.49
N PRO A 39 -14.10 -5.50 11.68
CA PRO A 39 -15.41 -6.13 11.62
C PRO A 39 -15.64 -6.89 10.30
N LYS A 40 -16.40 -7.99 10.36
CA LYS A 40 -16.61 -8.90 9.21
C LYS A 40 -17.35 -8.29 8.02
N ASP A 41 -18.05 -7.19 8.24
CA ASP A 41 -18.79 -6.44 7.24
C ASP A 41 -17.93 -5.37 6.53
N VAL A 42 -16.68 -5.18 6.97
CA VAL A 42 -15.70 -4.39 6.21
C VAL A 42 -15.12 -5.24 5.08
N LYS A 43 -15.09 -4.67 3.87
CA LYS A 43 -14.40 -5.27 2.72
C LYS A 43 -13.14 -4.48 2.40
N VAL A 44 -12.09 -5.18 1.99
CA VAL A 44 -10.82 -4.57 1.56
C VAL A 44 -10.48 -5.05 0.15
N THR A 45 -9.84 -4.20 -0.64
CA THR A 45 -9.28 -4.63 -1.93
C THR A 45 -7.99 -5.44 -1.74
N HIS A 46 -7.76 -6.41 -2.64
CA HIS A 46 -6.53 -7.20 -2.70
C HIS A 46 -5.75 -6.83 -3.97
N PRO A 47 -5.07 -5.68 -4.01
CA PRO A 47 -4.42 -5.22 -5.23
C PRO A 47 -3.13 -5.99 -5.51
N GLU A 48 -2.89 -6.31 -6.78
CA GLU A 48 -1.64 -6.94 -7.23
C GLU A 48 -0.45 -5.95 -7.25
N GLY A 49 -0.72 -4.64 -7.22
CA GLY A 49 0.29 -3.59 -7.17
C GLY A 49 -0.31 -2.19 -6.93
N GLY A 50 0.54 -1.17 -6.88
CA GLY A 50 0.15 0.19 -6.50
C GLY A 50 0.50 0.52 -5.05
N LEU A 51 -0.06 1.62 -4.52
CA LEU A 51 0.33 2.18 -3.22
C LEU A 51 -0.83 2.31 -2.22
N PHE A 52 -2.05 1.92 -2.62
CA PHE A 52 -3.25 2.16 -1.83
C PHE A 52 -4.09 0.89 -1.69
N LEU A 53 -4.73 0.78 -0.53
CA LEU A 53 -5.84 -0.15 -0.27
C LEU A 53 -7.13 0.65 -0.23
N TRP A 54 -8.22 0.04 -0.68
CA TRP A 54 -9.55 0.62 -0.57
C TRP A 54 -10.38 -0.23 0.38
N LEU A 55 -11.05 0.44 1.31
CA LEU A 55 -11.96 -0.21 2.25
C LEU A 55 -13.39 0.26 1.98
N GLU A 56 -14.31 -0.69 1.96
CA GLU A 56 -15.75 -0.46 2.03
C GLU A 56 -16.19 -0.71 3.46
N LEU A 57 -16.61 0.34 4.15
CA LEU A 57 -17.09 0.29 5.54
C LEU A 57 -18.62 0.20 5.57
N PRO A 58 -19.21 -0.25 6.69
CA PRO A 58 -20.66 -0.22 6.90
C PRO A 58 -21.24 1.18 6.69
N GLU A 59 -22.45 1.25 6.14
CA GLU A 59 -23.15 2.53 5.84
C GLU A 59 -23.31 3.44 7.06
N SER A 60 -23.33 2.87 8.27
CA SER A 60 -23.41 3.62 9.52
C SER A 60 -22.14 4.39 9.87
N ILE A 61 -21.02 4.16 9.18
CA ILE A 61 -19.74 4.81 9.45
C ILE A 61 -19.51 5.96 8.46
N ASN A 62 -19.44 7.18 9.00
CA ASN A 62 -19.04 8.37 8.25
C ASN A 62 -17.53 8.62 8.41
N THR A 63 -16.74 8.27 7.40
CA THR A 63 -15.27 8.46 7.43
C THR A 63 -14.84 9.92 7.51
N LYS A 64 -15.69 10.86 7.10
CA LYS A 64 -15.38 12.30 7.19
C LYS A 64 -15.30 12.77 8.65
N GLU A 65 -16.01 12.11 9.56
CA GLU A 65 -15.95 12.41 11.00
C GLU A 65 -14.67 11.85 11.66
N MET A 66 -13.88 11.05 10.94
CA MET A 66 -12.62 10.45 11.42
C MET A 66 -11.37 11.23 10.97
N LEU A 67 -11.53 12.34 10.24
CA LEU A 67 -10.46 13.23 9.78
C LEU A 67 -10.20 14.36 10.78
#